data_AF-A0A920S974-F1
#
_entry.id   AF-A0A920S974-F1
#
_cell.length_a   1.000
_cell.length_b   1.000
_cell.length_c   1.000
_cell.angle_alpha   90.00
_cell.angle_beta   90.00
_cell.angle_gamma   90.00
#
_symmetry.space_group_name_H-M   'P 1'
#
loop_
_entity.id
_entity.type
_entity.pdbx_description
1 polymer ?
#
loop_
_entity_poly.entity_id
_entity_poly.type
_entity_poly.pdbx_seq_one_letter_code
_entity_poly.pdbx_strand_id
1 'polypeptide(L)'
;MGYGQFIPSSFRAYAIDFDGDGIRDIWRNRVDAIGSVANYFSRHGWEGEGQIAVPVTVVDERVDQFANQGLKPKRSIAELQKAEWDSSVAR
;
A
#
# COMPACT_ATOMS: atom_id res chain seq x y z
N MET A 1 -17.74 -1.93 1.49
CA MET A 1 -18.63 -2.85 2.20
C MET A 1 -17.89 -3.45 3.38
N GLY A 2 -18.58 -3.52 4.52
CA GLY A 2 -18.02 -4.03 5.77
C GLY A 2 -16.84 -3.21 6.30
N TYR A 3 -16.11 -3.79 7.26
CA TYR A 3 -14.96 -3.15 7.90
C TYR A 3 -13.87 -2.74 6.90
N GLY A 4 -13.59 -3.58 5.90
CA GLY A 4 -12.59 -3.31 4.86
C GLY A 4 -13.04 -2.36 3.74
N GLN A 5 -14.28 -1.85 3.78
CA GLN A 5 -14.85 -0.96 2.77
C GLN A 5 -14.78 -1.47 1.30
N PHE A 6 -14.80 -2.79 1.08
CA PHE A 6 -14.76 -3.39 -0.27
C PHE A 6 -15.96 -3.04 -1.15
N ILE A 7 -15.76 -2.70 -2.41
CA ILE A 7 -16.86 -2.72 -3.39
C ILE A 7 -17.29 -4.18 -3.70
N PRO A 8 -18.48 -4.42 -4.30
CA PRO A 8 -18.97 -5.78 -4.56
C PRO A 8 -18.02 -6.65 -5.38
N SER A 9 -17.33 -6.08 -6.37
CA SER A 9 -16.32 -6.80 -7.14
C SER A 9 -15.13 -7.22 -6.27
N SER A 10 -14.64 -6.34 -5.39
CA SER A 10 -13.56 -6.67 -4.45
C SER A 10 -13.98 -7.75 -3.45
N PHE A 11 -15.22 -7.73 -2.96
CA PHE A 11 -15.73 -8.81 -2.11
C PHE A 11 -15.64 -10.17 -2.80
N ARG A 12 -16.16 -10.26 -4.04
CA ARG A 12 -16.14 -11.53 -4.78
C ARG A 12 -14.74 -12.02 -5.09
N ALA A 13 -13.80 -11.11 -5.34
CA ALA A 13 -12.43 -11.44 -5.73
C ALA A 13 -11.50 -11.74 -4.53
N TYR A 14 -11.72 -11.10 -3.38
CA TYR A 14 -10.73 -11.05 -2.31
C TYR A 14 -11.27 -11.36 -0.91
N ALA A 15 -12.58 -11.38 -0.68
CA ALA A 15 -13.10 -11.79 0.62
C ALA A 15 -12.85 -13.29 0.85
N ILE A 16 -12.34 -13.62 2.03
CA ILE A 16 -12.05 -14.99 2.46
C ILE A 16 -12.74 -15.27 3.80
N ASP A 17 -13.05 -16.54 4.00
CA ASP A 17 -13.48 -17.10 5.27
C ASP A 17 -12.19 -17.43 6.02
N PHE A 18 -11.90 -16.64 7.05
CA PHE A 18 -10.59 -16.67 7.71
C PHE A 18 -10.62 -17.41 9.04
N ASP A 19 -11.78 -17.63 9.64
CA ASP A 19 -11.95 -18.50 10.81
C ASP A 19 -12.48 -19.90 10.49
N GLY A 20 -12.89 -20.16 9.25
CA GLY A 20 -13.23 -21.48 8.73
C GLY A 20 -14.67 -21.91 9.02
N ASP A 21 -15.58 -20.98 9.24
CA ASP A 21 -16.99 -21.27 9.56
C ASP A 21 -17.88 -21.51 8.32
N GLY A 22 -17.32 -21.33 7.12
CA GLY A 22 -17.97 -21.47 5.82
C GLY A 22 -18.60 -20.18 5.29
N ILE A 23 -18.50 -19.07 6.02
CA ILE A 23 -19.10 -17.77 5.69
C ILE A 23 -18.00 -16.72 5.51
N ARG A 24 -18.21 -15.78 4.59
CA ARG A 24 -17.31 -14.63 4.37
C ARG A 24 -17.97 -13.37 4.90
N ASP A 25 -18.05 -13.21 6.23
CA ASP A 25 -18.76 -12.10 6.86
C ASP A 25 -17.84 -10.92 7.19
N ILE A 26 -17.51 -10.12 6.18
CA ILE A 26 -16.71 -8.90 6.39
C ILE A 26 -17.46 -7.76 7.08
N TRP A 27 -18.74 -7.93 7.45
CA TRP A 27 -19.57 -6.90 8.08
C TRP A 27 -19.59 -7.02 9.60
N ARG A 28 -19.67 -8.24 10.13
CA ARG A 28 -19.77 -8.49 11.58
C ARG A 28 -18.63 -9.34 12.11
N ASN A 29 -17.99 -10.14 11.27
CA ASN A 29 -16.82 -10.93 11.66
C ASN A 29 -15.53 -10.14 11.41
N ARG A 30 -14.83 -9.80 12.49
CA ARG A 30 -13.55 -9.10 12.40
C ARG A 30 -12.43 -10.00 11.87
N VAL A 31 -12.52 -11.32 12.09
CA VAL A 31 -11.51 -12.28 11.63
C VAL A 31 -11.53 -12.35 10.11
N ASP A 32 -12.70 -12.54 9.51
CA ASP A 32 -12.88 -12.47 8.05
C ASP A 32 -12.47 -11.13 7.46
N ALA A 33 -12.82 -10.03 8.13
CA ALA A 33 -12.43 -8.70 7.65
C ALA A 33 -10.91 -8.52 7.60
N ILE A 34 -10.19 -8.94 8.65
CA ILE A 34 -8.72 -8.88 8.71
C ILE A 34 -8.12 -9.77 7.61
N GLY A 35 -8.55 -11.03 7.52
CA GLY A 35 -8.07 -11.97 6.50
C GLY A 35 -8.32 -11.46 5.08
N SER A 36 -9.50 -10.89 4.85
CA SER A 36 -9.89 -10.34 3.54
C SER A 36 -9.04 -9.14 3.13
N VAL A 37 -8.75 -8.21 4.06
CA VAL A 37 -7.87 -7.07 3.79
C VAL A 37 -6.45 -7.57 3.52
N ALA A 38 -5.91 -8.48 4.34
CA ALA A 38 -4.59 -9.05 4.12
C ALA A 38 -4.48 -9.77 2.75
N ASN A 39 -5.49 -10.56 2.39
CA ASN A 39 -5.57 -11.22 1.08
C ASN A 39 -5.62 -10.20 -0.05
N TYR A 40 -6.39 -9.11 0.09
CA TYR A 40 -6.41 -8.02 -0.89
C TYR A 40 -5.00 -7.45 -1.12
N PHE A 41 -4.27 -7.10 -0.06
CA PHE A 41 -2.91 -6.57 -0.18
C PHE A 41 -1.95 -7.58 -0.83
N SER A 42 -1.98 -8.84 -0.39
CA SER A 42 -1.15 -9.90 -0.97
C SER A 42 -1.40 -10.08 -2.48
N ARG A 43 -2.67 -10.04 -2.91
CA ARG A 43 -3.05 -10.17 -4.33
C ARG A 43 -2.67 -8.93 -5.16
N HIS A 44 -2.37 -7.81 -4.53
CA HIS A 44 -1.91 -6.57 -5.19
C HIS A 44 -0.40 -6.33 -5.01
N GLY A 45 0.38 -7.37 -4.69
CA GLY A 45 1.84 -7.30 -4.69
C GLY A 45 2.45 -6.65 -3.44
N TRP A 46 1.72 -6.63 -2.33
CA TRP A 46 2.29 -6.18 -1.07
C TRP A 46 3.44 -7.08 -0.61
N GLU A 47 4.56 -6.46 -0.25
CA GLU A 47 5.73 -7.11 0.34
C GLU A 47 5.79 -6.78 1.84
N GLY A 48 5.51 -7.77 2.69
CA GLY A 48 5.28 -7.57 4.13
C GLY A 48 6.44 -6.98 4.93
N GLU A 49 7.67 -7.24 4.48
CA GLU A 49 8.91 -6.82 5.18
C GLU A 49 9.52 -5.54 4.57
N GLY A 50 8.91 -4.97 3.54
CA GLY A 50 9.41 -3.80 2.83
C GLY A 50 9.15 -2.48 3.58
N GLN A 51 10.02 -1.50 3.38
CA GLN A 51 9.74 -0.12 3.82
C GLN A 51 8.63 0.48 2.95
N ILE A 52 7.61 1.08 3.60
CA ILE A 52 6.46 1.68 2.91
C ILE A 52 6.81 3.06 2.35
N ALA A 53 7.50 3.86 3.16
CA ALA A 53 7.95 5.21 2.83
C ALA A 53 9.19 5.55 3.63
N VAL A 54 10.05 6.39 3.06
CA VAL A 54 11.28 6.89 3.69
C VAL A 54 11.28 8.41 3.59
N PRO A 55 11.53 9.14 4.68
CA PRO A 55 11.69 10.59 4.60
C PRO A 55 12.95 10.94 3.82
N VAL A 56 12.88 11.97 2.97
CA VAL A 56 14.01 12.48 2.21
C VAL A 56 14.08 13.99 2.35
N THR A 57 15.30 14.52 2.41
CA THR A 57 15.53 15.96 2.30
C THR A 57 15.77 16.28 0.84
N VAL A 58 15.11 17.33 0.35
CA VAL A 58 15.28 17.82 -1.01
C VAL A 58 15.88 19.21 -0.94
N VAL A 59 17.07 19.38 -1.50
CA VAL A 59 17.76 20.68 -1.59
C VAL A 59 17.49 21.37 -2.93
N ASP A 60 16.81 20.68 -3.86
CA ASP A 60 16.49 21.16 -5.19
C ASP A 60 15.19 21.98 -5.22
N GLU A 61 15.26 23.21 -5.75
CA GLU A 61 14.10 24.09 -5.98
C GLU A 61 13.05 23.48 -6.94
N ARG A 62 13.42 22.42 -7.67
CA ARG A 62 12.56 21.71 -8.62
C ARG A 62 11.74 20.58 -7.98
N VAL A 63 11.47 20.60 -6.67
CA VAL A 63 10.75 19.52 -5.96
C VAL A 63 9.45 19.12 -6.66
N ASP A 64 8.72 20.09 -7.21
CA ASP A 64 7.45 19.87 -7.93
C ASP A 64 7.61 19.14 -9.28
N GLN A 65 8.82 19.14 -9.85
CA GLN A 65 9.13 18.39 -11.07
C GLN A 65 9.42 16.90 -10.81
N PHE A 66 9.53 16.52 -9.53
CA PHE A 66 9.89 15.17 -9.10
C PHE A 66 8.82 14.56 -8.21
N ALA A 67 8.25 15.33 -7.27
CA ALA A 67 7.20 14.91 -6.38
C ALA A 67 5.81 15.00 -7.02
N ASN A 68 4.88 14.15 -6.57
CA ASN A 68 3.44 14.25 -6.81
C ASN A 68 2.98 14.32 -8.29
N GLN A 69 3.80 13.92 -9.26
CA GLN A 69 3.41 13.88 -10.68
C GLN A 69 2.45 12.73 -11.04
N GLY A 70 2.09 11.89 -10.07
CA GLY A 70 1.19 10.76 -10.21
C GLY A 70 1.54 9.62 -9.27
N LEU A 71 0.65 8.62 -9.19
CA LEU A 71 0.83 7.45 -8.31
C LEU A 71 1.80 6.40 -8.88
N LYS A 72 1.97 6.37 -10.20
CA LYS A 72 2.90 5.42 -10.83
C LYS A 72 4.32 5.96 -10.77
N PRO A 73 5.27 5.23 -10.17
CA PRO A 73 6.66 5.66 -10.15
C PRO A 73 7.22 5.73 -11.57
N LYS A 74 7.83 6.86 -11.92
CA LYS A 74 8.50 7.07 -13.21
C LYS A 74 10.03 6.96 -13.13
N ARG A 75 10.56 6.90 -11.91
CA ARG A 75 11.99 6.92 -11.60
C ARG A 75 12.30 5.87 -10.56
N SER A 76 13.50 5.31 -10.65
CA SER A 76 14.07 4.40 -9.66
C SER A 76 14.64 5.17 -8.47
N ILE A 77 14.82 4.46 -7.35
CA ILE A 77 15.47 5.02 -6.14
C ILE A 77 16.87 5.55 -6.47
N ALA A 78 17.63 4.85 -7.30
CA ALA A 78 18.98 5.25 -7.70
C ALA A 78 19.00 6.58 -8.50
N GLU A 79 17.98 6.84 -9.31
CA GLU A 79 17.85 8.13 -10.02
C GLU A 79 17.50 9.27 -9.08
N LEU A 80 16.72 9.02 -8.03
CA LEU A 80 16.42 10.01 -7.00
C LEU A 80 17.66 10.33 -6.16
N GLN A 81 18.45 9.32 -5.79
CA GLN A 81 19.72 9.53 -5.07
C GLN A 81 20.73 10.35 -5.90
N LYS A 82 20.81 10.13 -7.21
CA LYS A 82 21.63 10.96 -8.13
C LYS A 82 21.15 12.40 -8.24
N ALA A 83 19.87 12.65 -7.97
CA ALA A 83 19.30 13.99 -7.90
C ALA A 83 19.49 14.63 -6.52
N GLU A 84 20.31 14.02 -5.64
CA GLU A 84 20.59 14.48 -4.28
C GLU A 84 19.37 14.47 -3.34
N TRP A 85 18.39 13.61 -3.63
CA TRP A 85 17.28 13.33 -2.71
C TRP A 85 17.73 12.21 -1.77
N ASP A 86 18.29 12.60 -0.64
CA ASP A 86 18.88 11.67 0.31
C ASP A 86 18.07 11.60 1.61
N SER A 87 17.88 10.38 2.12
CA SER A 87 17.27 10.10 3.42
C SER A 87 18.26 10.19 4.58
N SER A 88 19.58 10.22 4.29
CA SER A 88 20.63 10.27 5.31
C SER A 88 20.73 11.63 6.04
N VAL A 89 20.16 12.68 5.45
CA VAL A 89 20.23 14.07 5.94
C VAL A 89 18.99 14.43 6.80
N ALA A 90 17.95 13.60 6.78
CA ALA A 90 16.75 13.79 7.59
C ALA A 90 17.03 13.38 9.06
N ARG A 91 17.63 14.29 9.84
CA ARG A 91 17.71 14.20 11.31
C ARG A 91 16.94 15.34 11.96
#